data_AF-A0A3C1BSR3-F1
#
_entry.id   AF-A0A3C1BSR3-F1
#
_cell.length_a   1.000
_cell.length_b   1.000
_cell.length_c   1.000
_cell.angle_alpha   90.00
_cell.angle_beta   90.00
_cell.angle_gamma   90.00
#
_symmetry.space_group_name_H-M   'P 1'
#
loop_
_entity.id
_entity.type
_entity.pdbx_description
1 polymer ?
#
loop_
_entity_poly.entity_id
_entity_poly.type
_entity_poly.pdbx_seq_one_letter_code
_entity_poly.pdbx_strand_id
1 'polypeptide(L)' 'DLICHMIASHHGFLEFGSPKKPKTIEALILHHIDDMDAKINTFSSIFVKDEVQETGWSGYDRLLERQIFKHGYKEEE' A
#
# COMPACT_ATOMS: atom_id res chain seq x y z
N ASP A 1 -5.69 -25.96 3.46
CA ASP A 1 -6.31 -25.04 4.44
C ASP A 1 -5.59 -23.71 4.59
N LEU A 2 -4.27 -23.69 4.85
CA LEU A 2 -3.52 -22.45 5.05
C LEU A 2 -3.62 -21.45 3.87
N ILE A 3 -3.28 -21.87 2.65
CA ILE A 3 -3.34 -21.01 1.45
C ILE A 3 -4.75 -20.45 1.24
N CYS A 4 -5.78 -21.29 1.37
CA CYS A 4 -7.17 -20.86 1.21
C CYS A 4 -7.56 -19.81 2.27
N HIS A 5 -7.09 -19.99 3.51
CA HIS A 5 -7.30 -19.00 4.57
C HIS A 5 -6.54 -17.69 4.26
N MET A 6 -5.30 -17.76 3.77
CA MET A 6 -4.53 -16.58 3.36
C MET A 6 -5.26 -15.79 2.26
N ILE A 7 -5.69 -16.45 1.18
CA ILE A 7 -6.45 -15.82 0.10
C ILE A 7 -7.76 -15.21 0.64
N ALA A 8 -8.50 -15.94 1.47
CA ALA A 8 -9.76 -15.45 2.01
C ALA A 8 -9.62 -14.36 3.10
N SER A 9 -8.42 -14.10 3.61
CA SER A 9 -8.25 -13.16 4.73
C SER A 9 -7.23 -12.05 4.52
N HIS A 10 -6.52 -12.02 3.39
CA HIS A 10 -5.45 -11.05 3.14
C HIS A 10 -5.89 -9.59 3.13
N HIS A 11 -7.17 -9.26 2.89
CA HIS A 11 -7.64 -7.88 3.06
C HIS A 11 -7.73 -7.45 4.54
N GLY A 12 -7.49 -8.35 5.49
CA GLY A 12 -7.29 -8.03 6.92
C GLY A 12 -8.57 -7.82 7.70
N PHE A 13 -9.38 -6.86 7.26
CA PHE A 13 -10.57 -6.36 7.94
C PHE A 13 -11.82 -6.62 7.10
N LEU A 14 -12.96 -6.83 7.78
CA LEU A 14 -14.22 -7.09 7.07
C LEU A 14 -14.66 -5.87 6.27
N GLU A 15 -14.33 -4.69 6.80
CA GLU A 15 -14.55 -3.37 6.24
C GLU A 15 -13.76 -3.16 4.93
N PHE A 16 -12.64 -3.86 4.74
CA PHE A 16 -11.83 -3.83 3.52
C PHE A 16 -12.23 -4.92 2.51
N GLY A 17 -13.41 -5.54 2.70
CA GLY A 17 -13.91 -6.60 1.82
C GLY A 17 -13.37 -7.98 2.15
N SER A 18 -12.67 -8.16 3.28
CA SER A 18 -12.19 -9.48 3.69
C SER A 18 -13.35 -10.35 4.18
N PRO A 19 -13.60 -11.55 3.62
CA PRO A 19 -14.64 -12.44 4.15
C PRO A 19 -14.25 -13.06 5.51
N LYS A 20 -12.97 -13.01 5.90
CA LYS A 20 -12.44 -13.43 7.21
C LYS A 20 -11.27 -12.53 7.65
N LYS A 21 -11.06 -12.42 8.96
CA LYS A 21 -9.82 -11.82 9.50
C LYS A 21 -8.64 -12.80 9.41
N PRO A 22 -7.38 -12.34 9.25
CA PRO A 22 -6.20 -13.18 9.36
C PRO A 22 -6.17 -13.93 10.70
N LYS A 23 -5.84 -15.23 10.65
CA LYS A 23 -5.79 -16.11 11.84
C LYS A 23 -4.49 -16.91 11.93
N THR A 24 -3.58 -16.69 10.99
CA THR A 24 -2.25 -17.29 10.98
C THR A 24 -1.22 -16.20 10.79
N ILE A 25 0.03 -16.48 11.14
CA ILE A 25 1.13 -15.52 11.00
C ILE A 25 1.33 -15.17 9.52
N GLU A 26 1.26 -16.15 8.63
CA GLU A 26 1.41 -15.98 7.19
C GLU A 26 0.31 -15.08 6.61
N ALA A 27 -0.95 -15.26 7.03
CA ALA A 27 -2.06 -14.43 6.58
C ALA A 27 -1.95 -12.99 7.11
N LEU A 28 -1.46 -12.80 8.34
CA LEU A 28 -1.24 -11.47 8.91
C LEU A 28 -0.13 -10.74 8.18
N ILE A 29 0.99 -11.42 7.91
CA ILE A 29 2.11 -10.86 7.14
C ILE A 29 1.64 -10.51 5.73
N LEU A 30 0.93 -11.43 5.06
CA LEU A 30 0.42 -11.20 3.71
C LEU A 30 -0.49 -9.96 3.67
N HIS A 31 -1.38 -9.79 4.65
CA HIS A 31 -2.24 -8.62 4.74
C HIS A 31 -1.44 -7.30 4.80
N HIS A 32 -0.40 -7.25 5.62
CA HIS A 32 0.42 -6.05 5.73
C HIS A 32 1.27 -5.79 4.49
N ILE A 33 1.73 -6.84 3.81
CA ILE A 33 2.44 -6.70 2.53
C ILE A 33 1.52 -6.15 1.45
N ASP A 34 0.29 -6.68 1.34
CA ASP A 34 -0.73 -6.23 0.39
C ASP A 34 -1.12 -4.76 0.60
N ASP A 35 -1.41 -4.37 1.85
CA ASP A 35 -1.73 -2.98 2.20
C ASP A 35 -0.55 -2.02 1.95
N MET A 36 0.68 -2.46 2.23
CA MET A 36 1.88 -1.68 1.96
C MET A 36 2.11 -1.50 0.45
N ASP A 37 1.95 -2.55 -0.35
CA ASP A 37 2.09 -2.48 -1.81
C ASP A 37 1.08 -1.49 -2.42
N ALA A 38 -0.19 -1.55 -2.00
CA ALA A 38 -1.21 -0.61 -2.44
C ALA A 38 -0.86 0.86 -2.11
N LYS A 39 -0.32 1.12 -0.91
CA LYS A 39 0.12 2.46 -0.49
C LYS A 39 1.34 2.94 -1.29
N ILE A 40 2.31 2.07 -1.55
CA ILE A 40 3.49 2.40 -2.36
C ILE A 40 3.07 2.74 -3.80
N ASN A 41 2.19 1.94 -4.40
CA ASN A 41 1.63 2.21 -5.72
C ASN A 41 0.88 3.54 -5.77
N THR A 42 0.19 3.89 -4.68
CA THR A 42 -0.47 5.21 -4.55
C THR A 42 0.55 6.35 -4.53
N PHE A 43 1.64 6.24 -3.77
CA PHE A 43 2.72 7.23 -3.76
C PHE A 43 3.31 7.44 -5.15
N SER A 44 3.68 6.36 -5.83
CA SER A 44 4.24 6.41 -7.19
C SER A 44 3.27 7.09 -8.17
N SER A 45 1.98 6.75 -8.09
CA SER A 45 0.94 7.36 -8.92
C SER A 45 0.79 8.87 -8.66
N ILE A 46 0.86 9.29 -7.39
CA ILE A 46 0.81 10.72 -7.00
C ILE A 46 2.02 11.47 -7.59
N PHE A 47 3.23 10.93 -7.46
CA PHE A 47 4.43 11.60 -7.97
C PHE A 47 4.42 11.76 -9.50
N VAL A 48 3.88 10.77 -10.23
CA VAL A 48 3.68 10.85 -11.68
C VAL A 48 2.64 11.92 -12.01
N LYS A 49 1.49 11.90 -11.32
CA LYS A 49 0.38 12.84 -11.57
C LYS A 49 0.76 14.30 -11.30
N ASP A 50 1.49 14.55 -10.23
CA ASP A 50 1.88 15.90 -9.81
C ASP A 50 3.22 16.36 -10.44
N GLU A 51 3.74 15.58 -11.40
CA GLU A 51 4.98 15.86 -12.14
C GLU A 51 6.19 16.17 -11.23
N VAL A 52 6.27 15.48 -10.07
CA VAL A 52 7.36 15.67 -9.10
C VAL A 52 8.63 15.02 -9.65
N GLN A 53 9.49 15.85 -10.26
CA GLN A 53 10.64 15.39 -11.05
C GLN A 53 11.63 14.55 -10.23
N GLU A 54 12.33 15.16 -9.26
CA GLU A 54 13.44 14.51 -8.55
C GLU A 54 13.31 14.62 -7.04
N THR A 55 13.08 15.84 -6.55
CA THR A 55 12.86 16.11 -5.13
C THR A 55 11.78 17.16 -4.98
N GLY A 56 10.83 16.94 -4.06
CA GLY A 56 9.76 17.89 -3.85
C GLY A 56 8.54 17.30 -3.15
N TRP A 57 7.66 18.20 -2.72
CA TRP A 57 6.36 17.84 -2.17
C TRP A 57 5.33 17.69 -3.29
N SER A 58 4.50 16.66 -3.20
CA SER A 58 3.28 16.53 -3.98
C SER A 58 2.24 17.58 -3.56
N GLY A 59 1.16 17.67 -4.32
CA GLY A 59 -0.10 18.25 -3.86
C GLY A 59 -0.68 17.47 -2.68
N TYR A 60 -1.74 18.03 -2.08
CA TYR A 60 -2.45 17.37 -0.99
C TYR A 60 -3.27 16.20 -1.53
N ASP A 61 -2.95 14.98 -1.08
CA ASP A 61 -3.72 13.79 -1.42
C ASP A 61 -4.87 13.59 -0.43
N ARG A 62 -6.08 13.37 -0.95
CA ARG A 62 -7.29 13.23 -0.12
C ARG A 62 -7.44 11.86 0.50
N LEU A 63 -6.84 10.82 -0.08
CA LEU A 63 -6.94 9.45 0.43
C LEU A 63 -5.93 9.22 1.56
N LEU A 64 -4.75 9.81 1.45
CA LEU A 64 -3.68 9.76 2.45
C LEU A 64 -3.73 10.93 3.44
N GLU A 65 -4.62 11.89 3.21
CA GLU A 65 -4.85 13.10 4.03
C GLU A 65 -3.59 13.93 4.31
N ARG A 66 -2.64 13.93 3.37
CA ARG A 66 -1.33 14.59 3.53
C ARG A 66 -0.67 14.91 2.20
N GLN A 67 0.34 15.77 2.25
CA GLN A 67 1.31 15.88 1.16
C GLN A 67 2.40 14.82 1.34
N ILE A 68 2.93 14.32 0.23
CA ILE A 68 3.98 13.32 0.21
C ILE A 68 5.24 13.93 -0.35
N PHE A 69 6.39 13.66 0.28
CA PHE A 69 7.67 14.12 -0.21
C PHE A 69 8.35 13.04 -1.05
N LYS A 70 8.69 13.36 -2.29
CA LYS A 70 9.65 12.59 -3.08
C LYS A 70 11.03 13.04 -2.66
N HIS A 71 11.78 12.16 -2.01
CA HIS A 71 13.23 12.30 -1.92
C HIS A 71 13.85 11.62 -3.14
N GLY A 72 15.02 12.07 -3.59
CA GLY A 72 15.70 11.56 -4.78
C GLY A 72 16.25 10.14 -4.58
N TYR A 73 15.35 9.17 -4.33
CA TYR A 73 15.67 7.76 -4.34
C TYR A 73 15.92 7.37 -5.78
N LYS A 74 17.20 7.19 -6.13
CA LYS A 74 17.57 6.48 -7.35
C LYS A 74 17.31 5.01 -7.07
N GLU A 75 16.40 4.39 -7.81
CA GLU A 75 16.45 2.94 -7.95
C GLU A 75 17.83 2.62 -8.53
N GLU A 76 18.66 1.90 -7.77
CA GLU A 76 19.85 1.28 -8.33
C GLU A 76 19.36 0.21 -9.33
N GLU A 77 19.74 0.36 -10.60
CA GLU A 77 19.47 -0.61 -11.68
C GLU A 77 20.05 -2.00 -11.38
#